data_AF-A0A814USW9-F1
#
_entry.id   AF-A0A814USW9-F1
#
_cell.length_a   1.000
_cell.length_b   1.000
_cell.length_c   1.000
_cell.angle_alpha   90.00
_cell.angle_beta   90.00
_cell.angle_gamma   90.00
#
_symmetry.space_group_name_H-M   'P 1'
#
loop_
_entity.id
_entity.type
_entity.pdbx_description
1 polymer ?
#
loop_
_entity_poly.entity_id
_entity_poly.type
_entity_poly.pdbx_seq_one_letter_code
_entity_poly.pdbx_strand_id
1 'polypeptide(L)' 'MMILFRVFVYILLINYLSSIQIEQTLTRFKVRENSPNDTVVGVIPTYFCTDRIILLDNANGRFRINANGEILVSKFILLN' A
#
# COMPACT_ATOMS: atom_id res chain seq x y z
N MET A 1 -4.84 -23.32 11.58
CA MET A 1 -4.65 -23.25 10.12
C MET A 1 -4.36 -21.80 9.74
N MET A 2 -3.30 -21.53 8.98
CA MET A 2 -2.89 -20.16 8.61
C MET A 2 -3.32 -19.89 7.16
N ILE A 3 -4.31 -19.03 6.95
CA ILE A 3 -4.76 -18.63 5.62
C ILE A 3 -3.95 -17.40 5.18
N LEU A 4 -3.44 -17.42 3.95
CA LEU A 4 -2.70 -16.32 3.33
C LEU A 4 -3.60 -15.66 2.29
N PHE A 5 -3.87 -14.36 2.44
CA PHE A 5 -4.59 -13.61 1.41
C PHE A 5 -3.62 -13.13 0.33
N ARG A 6 -4.03 -13.26 -0.94
CA ARG A 6 -3.37 -12.60 -2.06
C ARG A 6 -3.93 -11.19 -2.17
N VAL A 7 -3.06 -10.20 -2.10
CA VAL A 7 -3.44 -8.79 -2.23
C VAL A 7 -2.96 -8.28 -3.58
N PHE A 8 -3.87 -7.66 -4.33
CA PHE A 8 -3.57 -6.84 -5.50
C PHE A 8 -3.70 -5.39 -5.05
N VAL A 9 -2.65 -4.59 -5.27
CA VAL A 9 -2.63 -3.18 -4.90
C VAL A 9 -2.20 -2.38 -6.12
N TYR A 10 -3.02 -1.41 -6.50
CA TYR A 10 -2.68 -0.42 -7.52
C TYR A 10 -2.15 0.83 -6.82
N ILE A 11 -0.96 1.29 -7.22
CA ILE A 11 -0.31 2.46 -6.62
C ILE A 11 -0.07 3.53 -7.68
N LEU A 12 -0.32 4.77 -7.28
CA LEU A 12 0.06 5.94 -8.04
C LEU A 12 1.20 6.69 -7.34
N LEU A 13 2.28 6.93 -8.08
CA LEU A 13 3.40 7.77 -7.66
C LEU A 13 3.33 9.07 -8.44
N ILE A 14 3.16 10.20 -7.73
CA ILE A 14 3.14 11.53 -8.33
C ILE A 14 4.45 12.22 -7.98
N ASN A 15 5.26 12.53 -8.98
CA ASN A 15 6.42 13.41 -8.83
C ASN A 15 5.99 14.83 -9.24
N TYR A 16 6.21 15.84 -8.40
CA TYR A 16 5.84 17.22 -8.72
C TYR A 16 6.99 18.00 -9.39
N LEU A 17 8.22 17.49 -9.32
CA LEU A 17 9.45 18.10 -9.87
C LEU A 17 9.75 17.68 -11.31
N SER A 18 9.29 16.50 -11.71
CA SER A 18 9.22 16.04 -13.09
C SER A 18 7.75 15.81 -13.38
N SER A 19 7.21 16.34 -14.48
CA SER A 19 5.79 16.24 -14.87
C SER A 19 5.34 14.80 -15.23
N ILE A 20 5.88 13.79 -14.55
CA ILE A 20 5.75 12.37 -14.82
C ILE A 20 4.98 11.75 -13.65
N GLN A 21 3.77 11.30 -13.97
CA GLN A 21 3.01 10.37 -13.14
C GLN A 21 3.54 8.96 -13.44
N ILE A 22 4.05 8.26 -12.43
CA ILE A 22 4.49 6.87 -12.57
C ILE A 22 3.42 5.99 -11.94
N GLU A 23 2.79 5.15 -12.75
CA GLU A 23 1.90 4.10 -12.24
C GLU A 23 2.72 2.83 -12.03
N GLN A 24 2.76 2.34 -10.80
CA GLN A 24 3.39 1.05 -10.50
C GLN A 24 2.32 0.09 -9.99
N THR A 25 2.20 -1.04 -10.68
CA THR A 25 1.35 -2.14 -10.22
C THR A 25 2.23 -3.14 -9.49
N LEU A 26 2.06 -3.27 -8.17
CA LEU A 26 2.63 -4.39 -7.43
C LEU A 26 1.58 -5.48 -7.29
N THR A 27 1.80 -6.58 -8.00
CA THR A 27 0.98 -7.78 -7.87
C THR A 27 1.70 -8.77 -6.97
N ARG A 28 0.97 -9.30 -5.96
CA ARG A 28 1.28 -10.54 -5.21
C ARG A 28 2.06 -10.39 -3.89
N PHE A 29 1.51 -9.62 -2.95
CA PHE A 29 1.87 -9.77 -1.54
C PHE A 29 1.02 -10.86 -0.86
N LYS A 30 1.61 -11.51 0.14
CA LYS A 30 0.92 -12.43 1.03
C LYS A 30 1.00 -11.90 2.45
N VAL A 31 -0.15 -11.84 3.11
CA VAL A 31 -0.26 -11.48 4.53
C VAL A 31 -1.05 -12.56 5.25
N ARG A 32 -0.67 -12.84 6.50
CA ARG A 32 -1.40 -13.74 7.36
C ARG A 32 -2.75 -13.12 7.72
N GLU A 33 -3.82 -13.91 7.65
CA GLU A 33 -5.12 -13.49 8.17
C GLU A 33 -5.02 -13.09 9.65
N ASN A 34 -5.68 -11.99 10.04
CA ASN A 34 -5.63 -11.42 11.39
C ASN A 34 -4.22 -10.94 11.80
N SER A 35 -3.36 -10.63 10.84
CA SER A 35 -2.13 -9.88 11.12
C SER A 35 -2.46 -8.61 11.92
N PRO A 36 -1.66 -8.27 12.95
CA PRO A 36 -1.84 -7.04 13.70
C PRO A 36 -1.86 -5.81 12.79
N ASN A 37 -2.53 -4.75 13.25
CA ASN A 37 -2.40 -3.44 12.64
C ASN A 37 -0.92 -3.09 12.49
N ASP A 38 -0.58 -2.39 11.41
CA ASP A 38 0.78 -1.94 11.11
C ASP A 38 1.73 -3.06 10.69
N THR A 39 1.24 -4.29 10.49
CA THR A 39 2.02 -5.34 9.82
C THR A 39 2.38 -4.88 8.41
N VAL A 40 3.67 -4.82 8.10
CA VAL A 40 4.17 -4.54 6.75
C VAL A 40 3.89 -5.75 5.85
N VAL A 41 3.19 -5.51 4.75
CA VAL A 41 2.82 -6.55 3.76
C VAL A 41 3.62 -6.43 2.46
N GLY A 42 4.22 -5.27 2.21
CA GLY A 42 5.01 -4.99 1.03
C GLY A 42 5.73 -3.64 1.14
N VAL A 43 6.74 -3.44 0.31
CA VAL A 43 7.49 -2.18 0.22
C VAL A 43 7.52 -1.76 -1.24
N ILE A 44 7.25 -0.49 -1.48
CA ILE A 44 7.40 0.14 -2.78
C ILE A 44 8.72 0.90 -2.77
N PRO A 45 9.59 0.65 -3.75
CA PRO A 45 10.80 1.45 -3.91
C PRO A 45 10.42 2.90 -4.24
N THR A 46 10.70 3.83 -3.31
CA THR A 46 10.34 5.25 -3.42
C THR A 46 11.37 6.10 -4.15
N TYR A 47 12.29 5.48 -4.90
CA TYR A 47 13.48 6.11 -5.51
C TYR A 47 13.20 7.38 -6.35
N PHE A 48 11.94 7.64 -6.71
CA PHE A 48 11.53 8.74 -7.57
C PHE A 48 10.32 9.54 -7.07
N CYS A 49 9.85 9.34 -5.83
CA CYS A 49 8.61 9.97 -5.36
C CYS A 49 8.88 10.80 -4.09
N THR A 50 9.08 12.11 -4.28
CA THR A 50 9.40 13.06 -3.20
C THR A 50 8.18 13.58 -2.46
N ASP A 51 6.99 13.53 -3.08
CA ASP A 51 5.89 14.39 -2.64
C ASP A 51 4.70 13.59 -2.09
N ARG A 52 4.15 12.62 -2.84
CA ARG A 52 2.98 11.85 -2.41
C ARG A 52 2.90 10.45 -3.01
N ILE A 53 2.66 9.47 -2.14
CA ILE A 53 2.38 8.07 -2.49
C ILE A 53 0.96 7.75 -2.04
N ILE A 54 0.12 7.27 -2.95
CA ILE A 54 -1.27 6.87 -2.63
C ILE A 54 -1.59 5.48 -3.18
N LEU A 55 -2.43 4.76 -2.46
CA LEU A 55 -3.06 3.53 -2.97
C LEU A 55 -4.30 3.94 -3.76
N LEU A 56 -4.38 3.54 -5.02
CA LEU A 56 -5.59 3.72 -5.85
C LEU A 56 -6.69 2.75 -5.44
N ASP A 57 -6.30 1.54 -5.05
CA ASP A 57 -7.17 0.55 -4.42
C ASP A 57 -6.56 0.10 -3.10
N ASN A 58 -7.17 0.54 -2.00
CA ASN A 58 -6.75 0.19 -0.64
C ASN A 58 -7.49 -1.04 -0.08
N ALA A 59 -8.14 -1.80 -0.96
CA ALA A 59 -8.93 -2.98 -0.65
C ALA A 59 -10.03 -2.67 0.38
N ASN A 60 -10.81 -1.61 0.15
CA ASN A 60 -11.84 -1.09 1.05
C ASN A 60 -11.28 -0.75 2.45
N GLY A 61 -10.14 -0.06 2.49
CA GLY A 61 -9.50 0.42 3.72
C GLY A 61 -8.69 -0.61 4.50
N ARG A 62 -8.52 -1.84 3.99
CA ARG A 62 -7.73 -2.90 4.66
C ARG A 62 -6.23 -2.63 4.66
N PHE A 63 -5.74 -1.85 3.70
CA PHE A 63 -4.33 -1.49 3.59
C PHE A 63 -4.13 0.01 3.53
N ARG A 64 -2.95 0.47 3.95
CA ARG A 64 -2.49 1.85 3.81
C ARG A 64 -1.03 1.87 3.39
N ILE A 65 -0.57 3.00 2.86
CA ILE A 65 0.85 3.23 2.55
C ILE A 65 1.39 4.39 3.39
N ASN A 66 2.62 4.27 3.90
CA ASN A 66 3.29 5.36 4.60
C ASN A 66 4.28 6.11 3.68
N ALA A 67 4.88 7.18 4.19
CA ALA A 67 5.83 8.02 3.44
C ALA A 67 7.10 7.26 3.00
N ASN A 68 7.43 6.14 3.65
CA ASN A 68 8.58 5.30 3.30
C ASN A 68 8.25 4.27 2.21
N GLY A 69 7.00 4.27 1.69
CA GLY A 69 6.55 3.31 0.69
C GLY A 69 6.18 1.94 1.27
N GLU A 70 6.07 1.79 2.59
CA GLU A 70 5.63 0.55 3.21
C GLU A 70 4.10 0.44 3.11
N ILE A 71 3.62 -0.68 2.59
CA ILE A 71 2.20 -1.04 2.60
C ILE A 71 1.95 -1.80 3.91
N LEU A 72 1.01 -1.33 4.71
CA LEU A 72 0.71 -1.88 6.03
C LEU A 72 -0.75 -2.30 6.15
N VAL A 73 -1.01 -3.29 7.01
CA VAL A 73 -2.37 -3.60 7.49
C VAL A 73 -2.92 -2.36 8.19
N SER A 74 -4.04 -1.85 7.68
CA SER A 74 -4.68 -0.68 8.21
C SER A 74 -5.45 -1.00 9.48
N LYS A 75 -5.51 -0.04 10.41
CA LYS A 75 -6.47 -0.09 11.50
C LYS A 75 -7.85 0.15 10.90
N PHE A 76 -8.79 -0.78 11.11
CA PHE A 76 -10.20 -0.49 10.87
C PHE A 76 -10.60 0.67 11.77
N ILE A 77 -10.87 1.83 11.17
CA ILE A 77 -11.61 2.89 11.81
C ILE A 77 -13.04 2.70 11.33
N LEU A 78 -13.94 2.27 12.22
CA LEU A 78 -15.36 2.47 11.97
C LEU A 78 -15.58 3.98 11.90
N LEU A 79 -15.86 4.49 10.71
CA LEU A 79 -16.45 5.82 10.57
C LEU A 79 -17.87 5.69 11.14
N ASN A 80 -18.10 6.32 12.30
CA ASN A 80 -19.43 6.54 12.85
C ASN A 80 -19.96 7.87 12.32
#